data_AF-A0AAN5C410-F1
#
_entry.id   AF-A0AAN5C410-F1
#
_cell.length_a   1.000
_cell.length_b   1.000
_cell.length_c   1.000
_cell.angle_alpha   90.00
_cell.angle_beta   90.00
_cell.angle_gamma   90.00
#
_symmetry.space_group_name_H-M   'P 1'
#
loop_
_entity.id
_entity.type
_entity.pdbx_description
1 polymer ?
#
loop_
_entity_poly.entity_id
_entity_poly.type
_entity_poly.pdbx_seq_one_letter_code
_entity_poly.pdbx_strand_id
1 'polypeptide(L)'
;DKGAIERGRMSSRKRQLSETREDSPATKRRGRQLKNSASAAAAGASGSEREWETDERLLGLTKLIMFSAGDSNEPYESNAHMLLGLMQQQVRMIVKGAMERAKIDGRDAITLRDLMGHAARHKLVIGRLLNHAKAAHYVSSLSRHTKEEEEEEEKEE
;
A
#
# COMPACT_ATOMS: atom_id res chain seq x y z
N ASP A 1 52.33 39.13 19.01
CA ASP A 1 53.58 38.77 19.69
C ASP A 1 53.22 38.26 21.09
N LYS A 2 53.59 36.99 21.38
CA LYS A 2 53.76 36.25 22.66
C LYS A 2 52.74 36.51 23.80
N GLY A 3 51.94 35.54 24.29
CA GLY A 3 52.25 34.25 24.95
C GLY A 3 51.48 34.24 26.30
N ALA A 4 51.11 33.18 27.03
CA ALA A 4 51.33 31.74 27.02
C ALA A 4 50.30 31.09 28.01
N ILE A 5 49.65 29.96 27.66
CA ILE A 5 49.74 28.61 28.27
C ILE A 5 49.13 28.42 29.69
N GLU A 6 48.12 27.55 29.84
CA GLU A 6 48.19 26.28 30.62
C GLU A 6 46.89 25.41 30.60
N ARG A 7 47.07 24.15 30.16
CA ARG A 7 46.59 22.83 30.69
C ARG A 7 45.15 22.74 31.24
N GLY A 8 44.26 21.84 30.84
CA GLY A 8 44.42 20.46 30.36
C GLY A 8 43.73 19.48 31.33
N ARG A 9 42.77 18.66 30.86
CA ARG A 9 42.59 17.22 31.21
C ARG A 9 41.26 16.66 30.70
N MET A 10 41.37 15.61 29.89
CA MET A 10 40.32 14.64 29.59
C MET A 10 40.07 13.73 30.80
N SER A 11 38.85 13.22 30.99
CA SER A 11 38.64 11.94 31.68
C SER A 11 37.33 11.25 31.27
N SER A 12 37.50 10.06 30.70
CA SER A 12 36.49 9.06 30.34
C SER A 12 35.95 8.28 31.57
N ARG A 13 34.94 7.40 31.31
CA ARG A 13 34.37 6.27 32.10
C ARG A 13 32.98 6.56 32.67
N LYS A 14 32.01 5.64 32.78
CA LYS A 14 31.83 4.23 32.38
C LYS A 14 30.33 3.90 32.59
N ARG A 15 29.88 2.84 31.91
CA ARG A 15 28.57 2.15 31.95
C ARG A 15 28.08 1.77 33.36
N GLN A 16 26.75 1.73 33.55
CA GLN A 16 25.98 0.71 34.30
C GLN A 16 24.57 0.67 33.64
N LEU A 17 24.14 -0.37 32.91
CA LEU A 17 23.63 -1.70 33.34
C LEU A 17 22.60 -1.62 34.47
N SER A 18 21.32 -1.77 34.12
CA SER A 18 20.23 -2.05 35.06
C SER A 18 19.66 -3.43 34.77
N GLU A 19 20.12 -4.43 35.53
CA GLU A 19 19.39 -5.67 35.82
C GLU A 19 19.18 -5.73 37.33
N THR A 20 17.94 -5.75 37.78
CA THR A 20 17.56 -6.39 39.05
C THR A 20 16.18 -7.01 38.91
N ARG A 21 16.17 -8.31 39.15
CA ARG A 21 15.04 -9.25 39.21
C ARG A 21 14.47 -9.24 40.64
N GLU A 22 13.15 -9.44 40.72
CA GLU A 22 12.33 -9.97 41.83
C GLU A 22 12.27 -9.18 43.16
N ASP A 23 11.08 -8.69 43.54
CA ASP A 23 10.28 -9.31 44.60
C ASP A 23 8.87 -8.68 44.74
N SER A 24 7.87 -9.53 44.99
CA SER A 24 6.46 -9.16 45.22
C SER A 24 6.22 -8.64 46.65
N PRO A 25 5.08 -7.96 46.93
CA PRO A 25 4.02 -8.74 47.59
C PRO A 25 2.58 -8.40 47.11
N ALA A 26 1.75 -9.44 47.22
CA ALA A 26 0.34 -9.45 46.89
C ALA A 26 -0.54 -8.53 47.75
N THR A 27 -1.61 -8.00 47.16
CA THR A 27 -2.87 -7.74 47.89
C THR A 27 -4.05 -8.40 47.17
N LYS A 28 -4.57 -9.46 47.80
CA LYS A 28 -5.89 -10.04 47.52
C LYS A 28 -6.96 -9.05 47.99
N ARG A 29 -7.96 -8.75 47.14
CA ARG A 29 -9.35 -8.65 47.62
C ARG A 29 -10.37 -8.89 46.52
N ARG A 30 -11.14 -9.97 46.74
CA ARG A 30 -12.50 -10.30 46.26
C ARG A 30 -13.28 -9.03 45.88
N GLY A 31 -14.08 -8.97 44.83
CA GLY A 31 -14.82 -10.01 44.13
C GLY A 31 -16.19 -9.44 43.83
N ARG A 32 -16.54 -9.26 42.55
CA ARG A 32 -17.92 -9.01 42.13
C ARG A 32 -18.10 -9.64 40.75
N GLN A 33 -18.54 -10.90 40.76
CA GLN A 33 -19.09 -11.57 39.59
C GLN A 33 -20.40 -10.88 39.24
N LEU A 34 -20.49 -10.32 38.04
CA LEU A 34 -21.73 -10.24 37.30
C LEU A 34 -21.53 -11.10 36.05
N LYS A 35 -22.22 -12.25 36.08
CA LYS A 35 -22.44 -13.13 34.94
C LYS A 35 -23.57 -12.56 34.10
N ASN A 36 -23.54 -12.93 32.82
CA ASN A 36 -24.53 -12.72 31.75
C ASN A 36 -24.29 -11.40 31.01
N SER A 37 -24.14 -11.35 29.69
CA SER A 37 -24.66 -12.25 28.65
C SER A 37 -23.95 -11.97 27.33
N ALA A 38 -23.69 -13.03 26.57
CA ALA A 38 -23.68 -13.09 25.11
C ALA A 38 -23.24 -11.83 24.33
N SER A 39 -22.03 -11.88 23.79
CA SER A 39 -21.82 -11.45 22.41
C SER A 39 -21.11 -12.56 21.65
N ALA A 40 -21.93 -13.51 21.19
CA ALA A 40 -21.66 -14.20 19.96
C ALA A 40 -21.58 -13.13 18.85
N ALA A 41 -20.37 -12.65 18.57
CA ALA A 41 -20.05 -11.82 17.40
C ALA A 41 -18.76 -12.30 16.72
N ALA A 42 -18.43 -13.59 16.89
CA ALA A 42 -17.36 -14.28 16.17
C ALA A 42 -17.94 -15.22 15.08
N ALA A 43 -19.14 -14.93 14.57
CA ALA A 43 -19.76 -15.62 13.45
C ALA A 43 -20.27 -14.54 12.49
N GLY A 44 -19.52 -14.25 11.43
CA GLY A 44 -19.98 -13.29 10.42
C GLY A 44 -18.92 -12.60 9.57
N ALA A 45 -17.63 -12.90 9.74
CA ALA A 45 -16.58 -12.41 8.84
C ALA A 45 -15.86 -13.57 8.13
N SER A 46 -16.56 -14.66 7.82
CA SER A 46 -16.20 -15.52 6.68
C SER A 46 -16.88 -14.96 5.44
N GLY A 47 -16.67 -13.67 5.17
CA GLY A 47 -16.85 -13.17 3.82
C GLY A 47 -15.82 -13.93 3.01
N SER A 48 -16.29 -14.87 2.19
CA SER A 48 -15.48 -15.57 1.21
C SER A 48 -14.52 -14.56 0.59
N GLU A 49 -13.28 -14.56 1.09
CA GLU A 49 -12.18 -13.92 0.40
C GLU A 49 -12.08 -14.77 -0.84
N ARG A 50 -12.79 -14.35 -1.89
CA ARG A 50 -12.66 -14.90 -3.22
C ARG A 50 -11.17 -14.78 -3.48
N GLU A 51 -10.47 -15.89 -3.31
CA GLU A 51 -9.05 -15.98 -3.54
C GLU A 51 -8.90 -15.53 -4.97
N TRP A 52 -8.18 -14.43 -5.18
CA TRP A 52 -7.89 -14.01 -6.55
C TRP A 52 -6.94 -15.09 -7.02
N GLU A 53 -7.51 -16.10 -7.70
CA GLU A 53 -6.76 -17.13 -8.38
C GLU A 53 -5.62 -16.42 -9.10
N THR A 54 -4.39 -16.85 -8.81
CA THR A 54 -3.20 -16.20 -9.33
C THR A 54 -3.21 -16.34 -10.84
N ASP A 55 -3.81 -15.36 -11.50
CA ASP A 55 -3.84 -15.26 -12.95
C ASP A 55 -2.38 -15.19 -13.42
N GLU A 56 -1.94 -16.19 -14.18
CA GLU A 56 -0.59 -16.27 -14.72
C GLU A 56 -0.21 -15.00 -15.49
N ARG A 57 -1.21 -14.31 -16.07
CA ARG A 57 -1.01 -13.01 -16.74
C ARG A 57 -0.58 -11.93 -15.76
N LEU A 58 -1.19 -11.87 -14.59
CA LEU A 58 -0.83 -10.90 -13.54
C LEU A 58 0.54 -11.23 -12.95
N LEU A 59 0.88 -12.51 -12.84
CA LEU A 59 2.22 -12.92 -12.43
C LEU A 59 3.28 -12.49 -13.46
N GLY A 60 3.03 -12.70 -14.75
CA GLY A 60 3.91 -12.24 -15.83
C GLY A 60 4.09 -10.73 -15.84
N LEU A 61 3.00 -9.97 -15.66
CA LEU A 61 3.05 -8.52 -15.54
C LEU A 61 3.82 -8.07 -14.29
N THR A 62 3.69 -8.79 -13.18
CA THR A 62 4.44 -8.51 -11.95
C THR A 62 5.94 -8.72 -12.17
N LYS A 63 6.33 -9.82 -12.84
CA LYS A 63 7.74 -10.07 -13.23
C LYS A 63 8.27 -8.94 -14.13
N LEU A 64 7.47 -8.45 -15.08
CA LEU A 64 7.85 -7.32 -15.94
C LEU A 64 8.02 -6.01 -15.15
N ILE A 65 7.14 -5.74 -14.17
CA ILE A 65 7.27 -4.57 -13.29
C ILE A 65 8.58 -4.67 -12.48
N MET A 66 8.88 -5.84 -11.90
CA MET A 66 10.12 -6.07 -11.15
C MET A 66 11.36 -5.85 -12.02
N PHE A 67 11.34 -6.36 -13.26
CA PHE A 67 12.39 -6.10 -14.24
C PHE A 67 12.56 -4.60 -14.53
N SER A 68 11.45 -3.89 -14.79
CA SER A 68 11.46 -2.45 -15.09
C SER A 68 11.97 -1.59 -13.93
N ALA A 69 11.82 -2.09 -12.70
CA ALA A 69 12.31 -1.44 -11.48
C ALA A 69 13.81 -1.72 -11.21
N GLY A 70 14.45 -2.57 -12.02
CA GLY A 70 15.87 -2.90 -11.92
C GLY A 70 16.22 -4.01 -10.93
N ASP A 71 15.24 -4.86 -10.55
CA ASP A 71 15.46 -5.91 -9.55
C ASP A 71 16.31 -7.07 -10.11
N SER A 72 15.85 -7.73 -11.17
CA SER A 72 16.54 -8.88 -11.76
C SER A 72 16.10 -9.09 -13.21
N ASN A 73 17.00 -9.59 -14.07
CA ASN A 73 16.65 -10.04 -15.43
C ASN A 73 15.61 -11.16 -15.42
N GLU A 74 15.58 -11.96 -14.35
CA GLU A 74 14.62 -13.04 -14.13
C GLU A 74 14.24 -13.07 -12.64
N PRO A 75 13.19 -12.36 -12.22
CA PRO A 75 12.78 -12.33 -10.82
C PRO A 75 12.27 -13.71 -10.39
N TYR A 76 12.71 -14.16 -9.21
CA TYR A 76 12.26 -15.42 -8.62
C TYR A 76 10.74 -15.46 -8.50
N GLU A 77 10.15 -16.58 -8.89
CA GLU A 77 8.70 -16.77 -8.95
C GLU A 77 8.02 -16.56 -7.60
N SER A 78 8.62 -17.07 -6.52
CA SER A 78 8.13 -16.86 -5.16
C SER A 78 8.04 -15.39 -4.76
N ASN A 79 9.02 -14.58 -5.17
CA ASN A 79 9.02 -13.13 -4.92
C ASN A 79 7.93 -12.43 -5.73
N ALA A 80 7.76 -12.83 -6.99
CA ALA A 80 6.70 -12.30 -7.84
C ALA A 80 5.29 -12.63 -7.29
N HIS A 81 5.08 -13.86 -6.80
CA HIS A 81 3.82 -14.24 -6.13
C HIS A 81 3.58 -13.43 -4.85
N MET A 82 4.60 -13.24 -4.03
CA MET A 82 4.50 -12.44 -2.82
C MET A 82 4.15 -10.99 -3.15
N LEU A 83 4.84 -10.39 -4.11
CA LEU A 83 4.58 -9.02 -4.55
C LEU A 83 3.17 -8.87 -5.12
N LEU A 84 2.72 -9.81 -5.95
CA LEU A 84 1.37 -9.84 -6.48
C LEU A 84 0.32 -9.88 -5.36
N GLY A 85 0.51 -10.74 -4.35
CA GLY A 85 -0.38 -10.82 -3.19
C GLY A 85 -0.44 -9.51 -2.41
N LEU A 86 0.70 -8.84 -2.21
CA LEU A 86 0.76 -7.52 -1.57
C LEU A 86 0.02 -6.45 -2.40
N MET A 87 0.22 -6.44 -3.72
CA MET A 87 -0.45 -5.51 -4.63
C MET A 87 -1.96 -5.71 -4.62
N GLN A 88 -2.44 -6.96 -4.70
CA GLN A 88 -3.87 -7.28 -4.62
C GLN A 88 -4.47 -6.80 -3.29
N GLN A 89 -3.78 -7.02 -2.17
CA GLN A 89 -4.24 -6.55 -0.87
C GLN A 89 -4.29 -5.01 -0.79
N GLN A 90 -3.30 -4.32 -1.34
CA GLN A 90 -3.31 -2.85 -1.41
C GLN A 90 -4.49 -2.33 -2.23
N VAL A 91 -4.80 -2.96 -3.38
CA VAL A 91 -5.96 -2.61 -4.19
C VAL A 91 -7.25 -2.79 -3.41
N ARG A 92 -7.42 -3.90 -2.66
CA ARG A 92 -8.60 -4.12 -1.80
C ARG A 92 -8.77 -2.98 -0.79
N MET A 93 -7.69 -2.60 -0.10
CA MET A 93 -7.74 -1.51 0.88
C MET A 93 -8.11 -0.17 0.25
N ILE A 94 -7.54 0.15 -0.92
CA ILE A 94 -7.83 1.38 -1.66
C ILE A 94 -9.29 1.41 -2.10
N VAL A 95 -9.81 0.33 -2.68
CA VAL A 95 -11.21 0.25 -3.14
C VAL A 95 -12.17 0.36 -1.95
N LYS A 96 -11.88 -0.32 -0.85
CA LYS A 96 -12.69 -0.24 0.37
C LYS A 96 -12.73 1.20 0.93
N GLY A 97 -11.58 1.84 1.06
CA GLY A 97 -11.51 3.23 1.53
C GLY A 97 -12.18 4.24 0.58
N ALA A 98 -12.10 4.01 -0.73
CA ALA A 98 -12.79 4.82 -1.73
C ALA A 98 -14.32 4.64 -1.66
N MET A 99 -14.80 3.40 -1.46
CA MET A 99 -16.22 3.11 -1.24
C MET A 99 -16.76 3.77 0.02
N GLU A 100 -16.00 3.73 1.13
CA GLU A 100 -16.38 4.40 2.37
C GLU A 100 -16.53 5.92 2.16
N ARG A 101 -15.61 6.55 1.42
CA ARG A 101 -15.73 7.98 1.05
C ARG A 101 -16.97 8.28 0.20
N ALA A 102 -17.23 7.45 -0.82
CA ALA A 102 -18.43 7.61 -1.65
C ALA A 102 -19.71 7.53 -0.80
N LYS A 103 -19.78 6.58 0.13
CA LYS A 103 -20.92 6.43 1.06
C LYS A 103 -21.11 7.61 2.00
N ILE A 104 -20.02 8.18 2.53
CA ILE A 104 -20.07 9.40 3.37
C ILE A 104 -20.68 10.57 2.58
N ASP A 105 -20.37 10.66 1.29
CA ASP A 105 -20.93 11.67 0.38
C ASP A 105 -22.34 11.30 -0.13
N GLY A 106 -22.96 10.20 0.35
CA GLY A 106 -24.29 9.74 -0.07
C GLY A 106 -24.34 9.17 -1.50
N ARG A 107 -23.20 8.72 -2.04
CA ARG A 107 -23.08 8.14 -3.38
C ARG A 107 -22.89 6.63 -3.31
N ASP A 108 -23.55 5.90 -4.21
CA ASP A 108 -23.42 4.44 -4.34
C ASP A 108 -22.31 4.02 -5.31
N ALA A 109 -21.65 4.98 -5.97
CA ALA A 109 -20.60 4.73 -6.94
C ALA A 109 -19.29 5.42 -6.53
N ILE A 110 -18.18 4.67 -6.68
CA ILE A 110 -16.81 5.19 -6.53
C ILE A 110 -16.50 6.06 -7.75
N THR A 111 -16.01 7.27 -7.48
CA THR A 111 -15.49 8.18 -8.50
C THR A 111 -13.97 8.24 -8.45
N LEU A 112 -13.35 8.79 -9.50
CA LEU A 112 -11.90 9.00 -9.53
C LEU A 112 -11.41 9.87 -8.35
N ARG A 113 -12.22 10.84 -7.90
CA ARG A 113 -11.92 11.69 -6.74
C ARG A 113 -11.74 10.84 -5.47
N ASP A 114 -12.58 9.82 -5.28
CA ASP A 114 -12.52 8.94 -4.12
C ASP A 114 -11.23 8.11 -4.11
N LEU A 115 -10.74 7.69 -5.28
CA LEU A 115 -9.46 6.98 -5.43
C LEU A 115 -8.27 7.93 -5.24
N MET A 116 -8.31 9.11 -5.86
CA MET A 116 -7.24 10.12 -5.75
C MET A 116 -7.04 10.63 -4.32
N GLY A 117 -8.08 10.56 -3.48
CA GLY A 117 -7.98 10.86 -2.06
C GLY A 117 -6.89 10.05 -1.33
N HIS A 118 -6.59 8.82 -1.76
CA HIS A 118 -5.50 8.01 -1.19
C HIS A 118 -4.11 8.58 -1.52
N ALA A 119 -3.96 9.23 -2.67
CA ALA A 119 -2.71 9.83 -3.11
C ALA A 119 -2.61 11.32 -2.77
N ALA A 120 -3.58 11.92 -2.06
CA ALA A 120 -3.71 13.37 -1.85
C ALA A 120 -2.44 14.04 -1.30
N ARG A 121 -1.67 13.33 -0.47
CA ARG A 121 -0.42 13.83 0.12
C ARG A 121 0.80 13.69 -0.82
N HIS A 122 0.69 12.90 -1.88
CA HIS A 122 1.77 12.57 -2.81
C HIS A 122 1.60 13.34 -4.14
N LYS A 123 1.88 14.64 -4.10
CA LYS A 123 1.69 15.55 -5.26
C LYS A 123 2.38 15.08 -6.54
N LEU A 124 3.59 14.50 -6.43
CA LEU A 124 4.32 13.95 -7.57
C LEU A 124 3.62 12.74 -8.19
N VAL A 125 3.07 11.85 -7.36
CA VAL A 125 2.30 10.67 -7.83
C VAL A 125 1.05 11.13 -8.56
N ILE A 126 0.31 12.09 -7.99
CA ILE A 126 -0.86 12.70 -8.65
C ILE A 126 -0.47 13.30 -10.01
N GLY A 127 0.60 14.09 -10.07
CA GLY A 127 1.07 14.69 -11.32
C GLY A 127 1.39 13.64 -12.39
N ARG A 128 2.06 12.55 -12.00
CA ARG A 128 2.36 11.41 -12.91
C ARG A 128 1.08 10.72 -13.39
N LEU A 129 0.12 10.48 -12.49
CA LEU A 129 -1.18 9.87 -12.85
C LEU A 129 -1.95 10.73 -13.85
N LEU A 130 -1.99 12.06 -13.64
CA LEU A 130 -2.65 12.98 -14.56
C LEU A 130 -1.96 13.04 -15.93
N ASN A 131 -0.63 13.04 -15.95
CA ASN A 131 0.12 12.99 -17.20
C ASN A 131 -0.10 11.68 -17.96
N HIS A 132 -0.13 10.56 -17.24
CA HIS A 132 -0.44 9.26 -17.83
C HIS A 132 -1.86 9.24 -18.42
N ALA A 133 -2.86 9.78 -17.72
CA ALA A 133 -4.23 9.87 -18.23
C ALA A 133 -4.32 10.71 -19.52
N LYS A 134 -3.59 11.82 -19.60
CA LYS A 134 -3.49 12.64 -20.83
C LYS A 134 -2.85 11.86 -21.98
N ALA A 135 -1.74 11.17 -21.72
CA ALA A 135 -1.06 10.35 -22.71
C ALA A 135 -1.95 9.20 -23.20
N ALA A 136 -2.66 8.52 -22.29
CA ALA A 136 -3.59 7.44 -22.64
C ALA A 136 -4.75 7.92 -23.52
N HIS A 137 -5.28 9.12 -23.24
CA HIS A 137 -6.28 9.75 -24.10
C HIS A 137 -5.71 10.03 -25.49
N TYR A 138 -4.51 10.61 -25.59
CA TYR A 138 -3.86 10.89 -26.87
C TYR A 138 -3.63 9.62 -27.70
N VAL A 139 -3.09 8.56 -27.07
CA VAL A 139 -2.87 7.26 -27.75
C VAL A 139 -4.19 6.64 -28.21
N SER A 140 -5.23 6.74 -27.39
CA SER A 140 -6.56 6.23 -27.75
C SER A 140 -7.18 7.02 -28.91
N SER A 141 -6.99 8.34 -28.96
CA SER A 141 -7.41 9.18 -30.09
C SER A 141 -6.66 8.82 -31.37
N LEU A 142 -5.33 8.62 -31.29
CA LEU A 142 -4.52 8.25 -32.45
C LEU A 142 -4.91 6.87 -33.00
N SER A 143 -5.12 5.89 -32.12
CA SER A 143 -5.56 4.54 -32.50
C SER A 143 -6.96 4.51 -33.14
N ARG A 144 -7.82 5.48 -32.84
CA ARG A 144 -9.12 5.61 -33.50
C ARG A 144 -8.97 6.21 -34.89
N HIS A 145 -8.16 7.26 -35.03
CA HIS A 145 -7.89 7.87 -36.33
C HIS A 145 -7.24 6.89 -37.33
N THR A 146 -6.26 6.09 -36.90
CA THR A 146 -5.65 5.09 -37.79
C THR A 146 -6.64 4.01 -38.20
N LYS A 147 -7.59 3.67 -37.32
CA LYS A 147 -8.61 2.66 -37.62
C LYS A 147 -9.70 3.21 -38.55
N GLU A 148 -10.02 4.50 -38.42
CA GLU A 148 -10.95 5.19 -39.33
C GLU A 148 -10.34 5.35 -40.73
N GLU A 149 -9.03 5.62 -40.85
CA GLU A 149 -8.32 5.66 -42.14
C GLU A 149 -8.30 4.29 -42.84
N GLU A 150 -8.03 3.20 -42.11
CA GLU A 150 -8.10 1.83 -42.66
C GLU A 150 -9.52 1.44 -43.14
N GLU A 151 -10.57 1.86 -42.42
CA GLU A 151 -11.98 1.60 -42.78
C GLU A 151 -12.50 2.48 -43.93
N GLU A 152 -11.84 3.60 -44.24
CA GLU A 152 -12.12 4.44 -45.42
C GLU A 152 -11.39 3.92 -46.67
N GLU A 153 -10.14 3.47 -46.54
CA GLU A 153 -9.40 2.83 -47.66
C GLU A 153 -10.06 1.53 -48.13
N GLU A 154 -10.59 0.68 -47.24
CA GLU A 154 -11.31 -0.55 -47.62
C GLU A 154 -12.66 -0.31 -48.32
N LYS A 155 -13.23 0.91 -48.26
CA LYS A 155 -14.47 1.25 -48.96
C LYS A 155 -14.25 1.90 -50.32
N GLU A 156 -13.02 2.31 -50.61
CA GLU A 156 -12.65 2.91 -51.89
C GLU A 156 -12.06 1.91 -52.91
N GLU A 157 -11.75 0.66 -52.49
CA GLU A 157 -11.47 -0.49 -53.37
C GLU A 157 -12.72 -1.30 -53.76
#